data_AF-A0A2V9AFH6-F1
#
_entry.id   AF-A0A2V9AFH6-F1
#
_cell.length_a   1.000
_cell.length_b   1.000
_cell.length_c   1.000
_cell.angle_alpha   90.00
_cell.angle_beta   90.00
_cell.angle_gamma   90.00
#
_symmetry.space_group_name_H-M   'P 1'
#
loop_
_entity.id
_entity.type
_entity.pdbx_description
1 polymer ?
#
loop_
_entity_poly.entity_id
_entity_poly.type
_entity_poly.pdbx_seq_one_letter_code
_entity_poly.pdbx_strand_id
1 'polypeptide(L)'
;MARQFQPVRFFVMMGVLAFFVCGVTAFYTQRAAHGRTPEERAAYAIGLKAGEEAASDAKLPSAADLNMMAQNYFKRQGAGEQGNWNLAFENGYTEGFKKRHRAP
;
A
#
# COMPACT_ATOMS: atom_id res chain seq x y z
N MET A 1 25.29 -42.89 13.22
CA MET A 1 24.40 -42.13 14.12
C MET A 1 22.98 -42.21 13.59
N ALA A 2 22.15 -43.09 14.13
CA ALA A 2 20.74 -43.16 13.77
C ALA A 2 20.02 -41.99 14.44
N ARG A 3 19.68 -40.95 13.66
CA ARG A 3 18.79 -39.89 14.13
C ARG A 3 17.44 -40.55 14.45
N GLN A 4 17.14 -40.70 15.73
CA GLN A 4 15.90 -41.27 16.22
C GLN A 4 14.74 -40.47 15.64
N PHE A 5 13.99 -41.07 14.71
CA PHE A 5 12.85 -40.42 14.10
C PHE A 5 11.78 -40.27 15.19
N GLN A 6 11.62 -39.05 15.70
CA GLN A 6 10.61 -38.73 16.69
C GLN A 6 9.38 -38.19 15.95
N PRO A 7 8.36 -39.03 15.68
CA PRO A 7 7.24 -38.67 14.81
C PRO A 7 6.49 -37.43 15.33
N VAL A 8 6.37 -37.28 16.65
CA VAL A 8 5.75 -36.11 17.29
C VAL A 8 6.45 -34.81 16.88
N ARG A 9 7.80 -34.78 16.92
CA ARG A 9 8.57 -33.59 16.55
C ARG A 9 8.46 -33.29 15.07
N PHE A 10 8.35 -34.33 14.24
CA PHE A 10 8.13 -34.17 12.81
C PHE A 10 6.76 -33.56 12.49
N PHE A 11 5.68 -34.06 13.11
CA PHE A 11 4.34 -33.49 12.93
C PHE A 11 4.24 -32.05 13.46
N VAL A 12 4.88 -31.74 14.59
CA VAL A 12 4.93 -30.37 15.12
C VAL A 12 5.66 -29.44 14.14
N MET A 13 6.83 -29.85 13.62
CA MET A 13 7.57 -29.07 12.63
C MET A 13 6.77 -28.85 11.33
N MET A 14 6.07 -29.88 10.85
CA MET A 14 5.22 -29.78 9.66
C MET A 14 4.00 -28.86 9.89
N GLY A 15 3.37 -28.94 11.06
CA GLY A 15 2.27 -28.05 11.42
C GLY A 15 2.70 -26.60 11.51
N VAL A 16 3.86 -26.33 12.12
CA VAL A 16 4.44 -24.99 12.18
C VAL A 16 4.75 -24.47 10.77
N LEU A 17 5.37 -25.28 9.91
CA LEU A 17 5.65 -24.93 8.52
C LEU A 17 4.36 -24.56 7.76
N ALA A 18 3.31 -25.38 7.88
CA ALA A 18 2.03 -25.14 7.24
C ALA A 18 1.37 -23.85 7.75
N PHE A 19 1.46 -23.56 9.05
CA PHE A 19 0.95 -22.32 9.62
C PHE A 19 1.68 -21.08 9.08
N PHE A 20 3.02 -21.14 8.98
CA PHE A 20 3.81 -20.06 8.39
C PHE A 20 3.46 -19.84 6.92
N VAL A 21 3.38 -20.91 6.12
CA VAL A 21 3.03 -20.80 4.70
C VAL A 21 1.62 -20.20 4.54
N CYS A 22 0.63 -20.73 5.27
CA CYS A 22 -0.74 -20.28 5.18
C CYS A 22 -0.90 -18.83 5.65
N GLY A 23 -0.25 -18.46 6.76
CA GLY A 23 -0.24 -17.11 7.29
C GLY A 23 0.41 -16.10 6.35
N VAL A 24 1.54 -16.46 5.73
CA VAL A 24 2.22 -15.62 4.72
C VAL A 24 1.33 -15.44 3.50
N THR A 25 0.77 -16.52 2.94
CA THR A 25 -0.13 -16.42 1.77
C THR A 25 -1.36 -15.57 2.08
N ALA A 26 -2.01 -15.76 3.23
CA ALA A 26 -3.13 -14.96 3.68
C ALA A 26 -2.75 -13.49 3.87
N PHE A 27 -1.56 -13.21 4.42
CA PHE A 27 -1.08 -11.83 4.59
C PHE A 27 -0.84 -11.13 3.25
N TYR A 28 -0.20 -11.81 2.29
CA TYR A 28 0.05 -11.25 0.96
C TYR A 28 -1.26 -11.09 0.16
N THR A 29 -2.19 -12.04 0.24
CA THR A 29 -3.51 -11.90 -0.39
C THR A 29 -4.37 -10.85 0.29
N GLN A 30 -4.35 -10.72 1.62
CA GLN A 30 -5.02 -9.64 2.33
C GLN A 30 -4.38 -8.29 2.02
N ARG A 31 -3.06 -8.21 1.85
CA ARG A 31 -2.38 -6.97 1.42
C ARG A 31 -2.76 -6.58 -0.02
N ALA A 32 -2.91 -7.56 -0.91
CA ALA A 32 -3.43 -7.35 -2.26
C ALA A 32 -4.92 -6.94 -2.24
N ALA A 33 -5.73 -7.56 -1.38
CA ALA A 33 -7.18 -7.32 -1.27
C ALA A 33 -7.57 -6.05 -0.48
N HIS A 34 -6.74 -5.60 0.48
CA HIS A 34 -6.84 -4.29 1.13
C HIS A 34 -6.00 -3.21 0.45
N GLY A 35 -5.47 -3.51 -0.74
CA GLY A 35 -5.69 -2.68 -1.93
C GLY A 35 -4.97 -1.34 -1.97
N ARG A 36 -3.92 -1.13 -1.17
CA ARG A 36 -2.99 -0.02 -1.40
C ARG A 36 -1.55 -0.47 -1.22
N THR A 37 -0.76 -0.34 -2.28
CA THR A 37 0.72 -0.37 -2.21
C THR A 37 1.21 0.67 -1.18
N PRO A 38 2.42 0.52 -0.60
CA PRO A 38 2.94 1.54 0.32
C PRO A 38 2.95 2.94 -0.31
N GLU A 39 3.22 3.03 -1.61
CA GLU A 39 3.14 4.27 -2.40
C GLU A 39 1.71 4.80 -2.46
N GLU A 40 0.71 3.95 -2.75
CA GLU A 40 -0.71 4.34 -2.78
C GLU A 40 -1.22 4.79 -1.41
N ARG A 41 -0.74 4.20 -0.32
CA ARG A 41 -1.06 4.65 1.05
C ARG A 41 -0.47 6.02 1.34
N ALA A 42 0.78 6.25 0.94
CA ALA A 42 1.44 7.54 1.11
C ALA A 42 0.72 8.62 0.29
N ALA A 43 0.46 8.35 -0.99
CA ALA A 43 -0.30 9.23 -1.87
C ALA A 43 -1.72 9.50 -1.34
N TYR A 44 -2.41 8.48 -0.82
CA TYR A 44 -3.71 8.62 -0.18
C TYR A 44 -3.68 9.53 1.05
N ALA A 45 -2.68 9.38 1.92
CA ALA A 45 -2.52 10.25 3.08
C ALA A 45 -2.26 11.72 2.67
N ILE A 46 -1.50 11.94 1.60
CA ILE A 46 -1.27 13.28 1.04
C ILE A 46 -2.58 13.84 0.48
N GLY A 47 -3.31 13.04 -0.30
CA GLY A 47 -4.62 13.42 -0.83
C GLY A 47 -5.62 13.78 0.27
N LEU A 48 -5.66 13.01 1.36
CA LEU A 48 -6.51 13.31 2.52
C LEU A 48 -6.22 14.70 3.09
N LYS A 49 -4.95 15.03 3.34
CA LYS A 49 -4.56 16.34 3.87
C LYS A 49 -4.87 17.46 2.88
N ALA A 50 -4.53 17.25 1.61
CA ALA A 50 -4.82 18.23 0.56
C ALA A 50 -6.33 18.49 0.42
N GLY A 51 -7.17 17.46 0.57
CA GLY A 51 -8.63 17.62 0.55
C GLY A 51 -9.20 18.30 1.80
N GLU A 52 -8.54 18.17 2.95
CA GLU A 52 -8.91 18.85 4.20
C GLU A 52 -8.53 20.34 4.19
N GLU A 53 -7.40 20.69 3.58
CA GLU A 53 -6.91 22.07 3.45
C GLU A 53 -7.51 22.81 2.25
N ALA A 54 -8.10 22.09 1.30
CA ALA A 54 -8.65 22.66 0.09
C ALA A 54 -9.93 23.48 0.35
N ALA A 55 -10.04 24.63 -0.32
CA ALA A 55 -11.27 25.41 -0.35
C ALA A 55 -12.44 24.58 -0.91
N SER A 56 -13.68 24.90 -0.50
CA SER A 56 -14.87 24.11 -0.86
C SER A 56 -15.12 23.98 -2.37
N ASP A 57 -14.63 24.93 -3.18
CA ASP A 57 -14.73 24.94 -4.64
C ASP A 57 -13.47 24.38 -5.35
N ALA A 58 -12.47 23.95 -4.58
CA ALA A 58 -11.23 23.43 -5.14
C ALA A 58 -11.49 22.21 -6.02
N LYS A 59 -10.81 22.17 -7.17
CA LYS A 59 -10.87 21.04 -8.10
C LYS A 59 -9.72 20.09 -7.82
N LEU A 60 -9.95 18.82 -8.13
CA LEU A 60 -8.87 17.84 -8.17
C LEU A 60 -7.78 18.31 -9.15
N PRO A 61 -6.49 18.14 -8.79
CA PRO A 61 -5.39 18.37 -9.72
C PRO A 61 -5.53 17.54 -10.98
N SER A 62 -5.02 18.04 -12.11
CA SER A 62 -5.04 17.28 -13.36
C SER A 62 -4.12 16.06 -13.28
N ALA A 63 -4.27 15.09 -14.19
CA ALA A 63 -3.37 13.93 -14.26
C ALA A 63 -1.90 14.34 -14.46
N ALA A 64 -1.65 15.43 -15.21
CA ALA A 64 -0.31 15.99 -15.38
C ALA A 64 0.26 16.55 -14.06
N ASP A 65 -0.58 17.24 -13.28
CA ASP A 65 -0.19 17.77 -11.98
C ASP A 65 0.10 16.65 -10.97
N LEU A 66 -0.74 15.63 -10.93
CA LEU A 66 -0.53 14.44 -10.09
C LEU A 66 0.76 13.72 -10.46
N ASN A 67 1.07 13.60 -11.75
CA ASN A 67 2.33 13.03 -12.23
C ASN A 67 3.55 13.89 -11.82
N MET A 68 3.47 15.22 -11.94
CA MET A 68 4.55 16.09 -11.44
C MET A 68 4.73 15.97 -9.92
N MET A 69 3.64 15.90 -9.15
CA MET A 69 3.69 15.69 -7.71
C MET A 69 4.33 14.35 -7.35
N ALA A 70 3.94 13.27 -8.04
CA ALA A 70 4.52 11.95 -7.88
C ALA A 70 6.03 11.96 -8.15
N GLN A 71 6.47 12.59 -9.25
CA GLN A 71 7.89 12.72 -9.58
C GLN A 71 8.66 13.53 -8.54
N ASN A 72 8.10 14.65 -8.07
CA ASN A 72 8.72 15.45 -7.02
C ASN A 72 8.82 14.67 -5.70
N TYR A 73 7.80 13.86 -5.39
CA TYR A 73 7.79 13.02 -4.20
C TYR A 73 8.80 11.87 -4.30
N PHE A 74 8.88 11.23 -5.46
CA PHE A 74 9.86 10.20 -5.77
C PHE A 74 11.30 10.74 -5.64
N LYS A 75 11.58 11.91 -6.20
CA LYS A 75 12.90 12.57 -6.07
C LYS A 75 13.27 12.89 -4.61
N ARG A 76 12.28 13.12 -3.74
CA ARG A 76 12.50 13.41 -2.31
C ARG A 76 12.66 12.15 -1.47
N GLN A 77 11.86 11.11 -1.71
CA GLN A 77 11.95 9.85 -0.95
C GLN A 77 13.08 8.94 -1.44
N GLY A 78 13.36 8.92 -2.75
CA GLY A 78 14.42 8.10 -3.36
C GLY A 78 14.18 6.59 -3.31
N ALA A 79 13.00 6.12 -2.88
CA ALA A 79 12.67 4.70 -2.73
C ALA A 79 11.48 4.30 -3.61
N GLY A 80 11.49 3.06 -4.11
CA GLY A 80 10.45 2.51 -4.98
C GLY A 80 10.69 2.78 -6.48
N GLU A 81 9.71 2.46 -7.31
CA GLU A 81 9.75 2.72 -8.75
C GLU A 81 8.93 3.97 -9.08
N GLN A 82 9.48 4.85 -9.92
CA GLN A 82 8.79 6.08 -10.34
C GLN A 82 7.41 5.81 -10.95
N GLY A 83 7.27 4.72 -11.72
CA GLY A 83 5.99 4.30 -12.30
C GLY A 83 4.93 3.96 -11.22
N ASN A 84 5.35 3.31 -10.14
CA ASN A 84 4.45 2.98 -9.03
C ASN A 84 4.00 4.23 -8.28
N TRP A 85 4.87 5.24 -8.14
CA TRP A 85 4.49 6.53 -7.57
C TRP A 85 3.48 7.29 -8.43
N ASN A 86 3.62 7.24 -9.76
CA ASN A 86 2.67 7.88 -10.66
C ASN A 86 1.27 7.28 -10.51
N LEU A 87 1.17 5.95 -10.57
CA LEU A 87 -0.10 5.24 -10.37
C LEU A 87 -0.65 5.46 -8.96
N ALA A 88 0.24 5.50 -7.96
CA ALA A 88 -0.13 5.74 -6.59
C ALA A 88 -0.73 7.13 -6.35
N PHE A 89 -0.18 8.18 -6.97
CA PHE A 89 -0.78 9.51 -6.91
C PHE A 89 -2.08 9.56 -7.72
N GLU A 90 -2.15 8.94 -8.89
CA GLU A 90 -3.39 8.93 -9.67
C GLU A 90 -4.56 8.30 -8.89
N ASN A 91 -4.35 7.13 -8.31
CA ASN A 91 -5.40 6.39 -7.61
C ASN A 91 -5.50 6.78 -6.13
N GLY A 92 -4.38 6.73 -5.41
CA GLY A 92 -4.30 6.98 -3.98
C GLY A 92 -4.64 8.42 -3.62
N TYR A 93 -3.96 9.41 -4.21
CA TYR A 93 -4.19 10.82 -3.88
C TYR A 93 -5.63 11.24 -4.23
N THR A 94 -6.12 10.88 -5.42
CA THR A 94 -7.49 11.24 -5.85
C THR A 94 -8.55 10.73 -4.89
N GLU A 95 -8.43 9.47 -4.47
CA GLU A 95 -9.34 8.86 -3.50
C GLU A 95 -9.26 9.53 -2.13
N GLY A 96 -8.05 9.87 -1.67
CA GLY A 96 -7.84 10.59 -0.41
C GLY A 96 -8.45 11.99 -0.44
N PHE A 97 -8.18 12.74 -1.51
CA PHE A 97 -8.70 14.09 -1.70
C PHE A 97 -10.22 14.09 -1.73
N LYS A 98 -10.84 13.23 -2.55
CA LYS A 98 -12.29 13.10 -2.61
C LYS A 98 -12.91 12.73 -1.26
N LYS A 99 -12.26 11.90 -0.45
CA LYS A 99 -12.82 11.50 0.84
C LYS A 99 -12.97 12.68 1.82
N ARG A 100 -12.05 13.65 1.79
CA ARG A 100 -12.08 14.82 2.70
C ARG A 100 -12.70 16.05 2.09
N HIS A 101 -12.45 16.31 0.82
CA HIS A 101 -13.00 17.48 0.10
C HIS A 101 -14.49 17.33 -0.22
N ARG A 102 -14.97 16.10 -0.41
CA ARG A 102 -16.37 15.80 -0.74
C ARG A 102 -17.23 15.49 0.49
N ALA A 103 -16.66 15.59 1.69
CA ALA A 103 -17.44 15.47 2.92
C ALA A 103 -18.12 16.83 3.22
N PRO A 104 -19.45 16.85 3.45
CA PRO A 104 -20.18 18.06 3.84
C PRO A 104 -19.71 18.61 5.18
#